data_AF-A0AAD6JBH4-F1
#
_entry.id   AF-A0AAD6JBH4-F1
#
_cell.length_a   1.000
_cell.length_b   1.000
_cell.length_c   1.000
_cell.angle_alpha   90.00
_cell.angle_beta   90.00
_cell.angle_gamma   90.00
#
_symmetry.space_group_name_H-M   'P 1'
#
loop_
_entity.id
_entity.type
_entity.pdbx_description
1 polymer ?
#
loop_
_entity_poly.entity_id
_entity_poly.type
_entity_poly.pdbx_seq_one_letter_code
_entity_poly.pdbx_strand_id
1 'polypeptide(L)'
;MRSSIMLVKRLRLLLKEVGLMYGTVSEEGKVEVNFIYELPQQGTEDILMLLRDSDEEKLVEAIAAGLGMRRVGFIFTQSITQDNKDYTLSNREVLQAAELHAESGLKEWVTAVVKLDVNEDGGADVHFEAFQMSDMCIRLFKEGWFETEIREDADPKLSIMKKDVVVGSKDVKEVDNDFFLVVVKILDHVSALQRELGYGSIFGPGHDILLPTYSLARAYRISTCSLSFEDPFSVYVR
;
A
#
# COMPACT_ATOMS: atom_id res chain seq x y z
N MET A 1 8.28 -11.19 32.28
CA MET A 1 7.22 -10.53 31.46
C MET A 1 7.73 -9.66 30.31
N ARG A 2 9.02 -9.27 30.25
CA ARG A 2 9.58 -8.49 29.10
C ARG A 2 9.93 -9.35 27.87
N SER A 3 10.16 -10.65 28.04
CA SER A 3 10.53 -11.56 26.95
C SER A 3 9.38 -11.84 25.96
N SER A 4 8.16 -12.01 26.47
CA SER A 4 6.98 -12.31 25.63
C SER A 4 6.55 -11.13 24.75
N ILE A 5 6.72 -9.88 25.20
CA ILE A 5 6.41 -8.67 24.41
C ILE A 5 7.39 -8.49 23.26
N MET A 6 8.68 -8.81 23.48
CA MET A 6 9.70 -8.76 22.43
C MET A 6 9.50 -9.89 21.40
N LEU A 7 9.08 -11.07 21.86
CA LEU A 7 8.72 -12.19 20.97
C LEU A 7 7.49 -11.86 20.11
N VAL A 8 6.43 -11.27 20.70
CA VAL A 8 5.21 -10.86 19.99
C VAL A 8 5.48 -9.72 19.00
N LYS A 9 6.36 -8.76 19.33
CA LYS A 9 6.83 -7.74 18.38
C LYS A 9 7.66 -8.34 17.24
N ARG A 10 8.53 -9.32 17.52
CA ARG A 10 9.27 -10.06 16.48
C ARG A 10 8.33 -10.84 15.54
N LEU A 11 7.31 -11.50 16.10
CA LEU A 11 6.32 -12.26 15.34
C LEU A 11 5.47 -11.36 14.41
N ARG A 12 5.19 -10.11 14.80
CA ARG A 12 4.40 -9.18 13.97
C ARG A 12 5.17 -8.62 12.78
N LEU A 13 6.51 -8.54 12.86
CA LEU A 13 7.36 -8.06 11.77
C LEU A 13 7.55 -9.09 10.63
N LEU A 14 7.14 -10.34 10.84
CA LEU A 14 7.25 -11.44 9.86
C LEU A 14 5.93 -11.69 9.09
N LEU A 15 4.88 -10.94 9.41
CA LEU A 15 3.58 -11.08 8.75
C LEU A 15 3.38 -9.91 7.79
N LYS A 16 2.82 -10.21 6.62
CA LYS A 16 2.34 -9.15 5.72
C LYS A 16 1.20 -8.38 6.41
N GLU A 17 1.29 -7.06 6.34
CA GLU A 17 0.25 -6.13 6.76
C GLU A 17 -0.04 -5.18 5.60
N VAL A 18 -1.31 -4.79 5.44
CA VAL A 18 -1.79 -3.80 4.48
C VAL A 18 -2.49 -2.64 5.20
N GLY A 19 -2.47 -1.47 4.59
CA GLY A 19 -3.28 -0.33 4.96
C GLY A 19 -3.75 0.46 3.74
N LEU A 20 -4.87 1.15 3.89
CA LEU A 20 -5.36 2.13 2.92
C LEU A 20 -4.80 3.50 3.25
N MET A 21 -4.21 4.16 2.26
CA MET A 21 -3.63 5.50 2.42
C MET A 21 -4.68 6.56 2.07
N TYR A 22 -4.83 7.55 2.94
CA TYR A 22 -5.73 8.68 2.77
C TYR A 22 -4.98 9.99 2.80
N GLY A 23 -5.39 10.92 1.95
CA GLY A 23 -4.85 12.26 1.92
C GLY A 23 -5.38 13.07 0.74
N THR A 24 -4.51 13.82 0.07
CA THR A 24 -4.91 14.76 -0.99
C THR A 24 -4.10 14.54 -2.27
N VAL A 25 -4.65 15.01 -3.39
CA VAL A 25 -3.97 15.05 -4.68
C VAL A 25 -4.01 16.47 -5.20
N SER A 26 -2.85 17.04 -5.51
CA SER A 26 -2.73 18.39 -6.06
C SER A 26 -3.11 18.44 -7.55
N GLU A 27 -3.29 19.65 -8.09
CA GLU A 27 -3.54 19.85 -9.53
C GLU A 27 -2.39 19.35 -10.42
N GLU A 28 -1.16 19.29 -9.88
CA GLU A 28 0.03 18.80 -10.57
C GLU A 28 0.18 17.26 -10.48
N GLY A 29 -0.82 16.56 -9.94
CA GLY A 29 -0.79 15.10 -9.77
C GLY A 29 0.02 14.61 -8.57
N LYS A 30 0.60 15.52 -7.78
CA LYS A 30 1.30 15.15 -6.53
C LYS A 30 0.33 14.55 -5.53
N VAL A 31 0.63 13.36 -5.04
CA VAL A 31 -0.14 12.68 -3.99
C VAL A 31 0.51 12.95 -2.63
N GLU A 32 -0.27 13.43 -1.66
CA GLU A 32 0.14 13.59 -0.27
C GLU A 32 -0.70 12.66 0.60
N VAL A 33 -0.05 11.71 1.25
CA VAL A 33 -0.68 10.86 2.28
C VAL A 33 -0.69 11.62 3.59
N ASN A 34 -1.77 11.53 4.37
CA ASN A 34 -1.88 12.14 5.69
C ASN A 34 -2.09 11.08 6.78
N PHE A 35 -2.83 10.02 6.48
CA PHE A 35 -2.99 8.89 7.38
C PHE A 35 -3.17 7.57 6.64
N ILE A 36 -2.93 6.47 7.36
CA ILE A 36 -3.08 5.09 6.90
C ILE A 36 -4.12 4.43 7.80
N TYR A 37 -5.14 3.84 7.20
CA TYR A 37 -6.13 3.01 7.86
C TYR A 37 -5.76 1.53 7.69
N GLU A 38 -5.44 0.82 8.78
CA GLU A 38 -5.12 -0.61 8.72
C GLU A 38 -6.41 -1.44 8.60
N LEU A 39 -6.63 -2.07 7.45
CA LEU A 39 -7.77 -2.94 7.22
C LEU A 39 -7.79 -4.13 8.21
N PRO A 40 -8.98 -4.62 8.61
CA PRO A 40 -9.07 -5.94 9.24
C PRO A 40 -8.51 -7.00 8.28
N GLN A 41 -7.52 -7.75 8.74
CA GLN A 41 -6.73 -8.63 7.89
C GLN A 41 -6.15 -9.81 8.65
N GLN A 42 -5.84 -10.88 7.93
CA GLN A 42 -5.10 -12.03 8.42
C GLN A 42 -3.95 -12.32 7.45
N GLY A 43 -2.74 -11.95 7.87
CA GLY A 43 -1.51 -12.18 7.12
C GLY A 43 -0.78 -13.44 7.56
N THR A 44 -0.15 -14.10 6.61
CA THR A 44 1.02 -14.97 6.79
C THR A 44 2.25 -14.24 6.24
N GLU A 45 3.39 -14.91 6.15
CA GLU A 45 4.61 -14.37 5.52
C GLU A 45 4.41 -14.08 4.02
N ASP A 46 3.64 -14.92 3.31
CA ASP A 46 3.48 -14.83 1.86
C ASP A 46 2.09 -14.38 1.40
N ILE A 47 1.05 -14.66 2.19
CA ILE A 47 -0.36 -14.47 1.81
C ILE A 47 -1.02 -13.49 2.76
N LEU A 48 -1.83 -12.59 2.21
CA LEU A 48 -2.62 -11.65 2.99
C LEU A 48 -4.09 -11.76 2.62
N MET A 49 -4.94 -12.08 3.59
CA MET A 49 -6.38 -12.09 3.43
C MET A 49 -7.00 -10.84 4.06
N LEU A 50 -7.73 -10.07 3.26
CA LEU A 50 -8.51 -8.93 3.76
C LEU A 50 -9.85 -9.42 4.30
N LEU A 51 -10.18 -9.01 5.51
CA LEU A 51 -11.45 -9.29 6.18
C LEU A 51 -12.33 -8.04 6.10
N ARG A 52 -12.64 -7.60 4.87
CA ARG A 52 -13.29 -6.30 4.61
C ARG A 52 -14.60 -6.15 5.37
N ASP A 53 -14.76 -5.01 6.03
CA ASP A 53 -16.00 -4.57 6.66
C ASP A 53 -16.49 -3.32 5.92
N SER A 54 -17.57 -3.47 5.15
CA SER A 54 -18.06 -2.39 4.30
C SER A 54 -18.61 -1.20 5.08
N ASP A 55 -19.09 -1.41 6.30
CA ASP A 55 -19.68 -0.34 7.11
C ASP A 55 -18.59 0.44 7.84
N GLU A 56 -17.55 -0.25 8.31
CA GLU A 56 -16.34 0.40 8.82
C GLU A 56 -15.63 1.21 7.73
N GLU A 57 -15.44 0.64 6.54
CA GLU A 57 -14.81 1.35 5.42
C GLU A 57 -15.59 2.60 5.00
N LYS A 58 -16.93 2.52 4.88
CA LYS A 58 -17.76 3.71 4.57
C LYS A 58 -17.63 4.80 5.62
N LEU A 59 -17.48 4.42 6.90
CA LEU A 59 -17.32 5.37 7.98
C LEU A 59 -15.96 6.06 7.90
N VAL A 60 -14.89 5.33 7.61
CA VAL A 60 -13.55 5.90 7.38
C VAL A 60 -13.56 6.83 6.17
N GLU A 61 -14.21 6.45 5.07
CA GLU A 61 -14.40 7.31 3.89
C GLU A 61 -15.16 8.59 4.23
N ALA A 62 -16.23 8.51 5.02
CA ALA A 62 -17.00 9.68 5.44
C ALA A 62 -16.17 10.63 6.33
N ILE A 63 -15.34 10.09 7.22
CA ILE A 63 -14.41 10.88 8.05
C ILE A 63 -13.37 11.56 7.15
N ALA A 64 -12.76 10.81 6.23
CA ALA A 64 -11.77 11.35 5.29
C ALA A 64 -12.37 12.49 4.47
N ALA A 65 -13.55 12.28 3.87
CA ALA A 65 -14.27 13.29 3.10
C ALA A 65 -14.60 14.54 3.94
N GLY A 66 -15.00 14.35 5.20
CA GLY A 66 -15.25 15.45 6.14
C GLY A 66 -14.01 16.29 6.47
N LEU A 67 -12.81 15.71 6.32
CA LEU A 67 -11.51 16.38 6.48
C LEU A 67 -10.95 16.91 5.15
N GLY A 68 -11.71 16.83 4.05
CA GLY A 68 -11.24 17.20 2.71
C GLY A 68 -10.22 16.24 2.12
N MET A 69 -10.16 15.01 2.63
CA MET A 69 -9.26 13.96 2.19
C MET A 69 -10.03 12.88 1.42
N ARG A 70 -9.29 12.07 0.67
CA ARG A 70 -9.80 10.88 -0.03
C ARG A 70 -8.81 9.74 0.07
N ARG A 71 -9.26 8.53 -0.25
CA ARG A 71 -8.35 7.40 -0.49
C ARG A 71 -7.44 7.73 -1.67
N VAL A 72 -6.14 7.57 -1.50
CA VAL A 72 -5.12 7.92 -2.51
C VAL A 72 -4.17 6.76 -2.84
N GLY A 73 -4.30 5.64 -2.13
CA GLY A 73 -3.42 4.51 -2.33
C GLY A 73 -3.61 3.41 -1.31
N PHE A 74 -2.70 2.45 -1.36
CA PHE A 74 -2.54 1.46 -0.32
C PHE A 74 -1.06 1.16 -0.08
N ILE A 75 -0.76 0.63 1.09
CA ILE A 75 0.59 0.30 1.54
C ILE A 75 0.61 -1.12 2.06
N PHE A 76 1.68 -1.86 1.82
CA PHE A 76 1.88 -3.17 2.45
C PHE A 76 3.33 -3.44 2.80
N THR A 77 3.53 -4.35 3.74
CA THR A 77 4.85 -4.81 4.17
C THR A 77 5.27 -6.07 3.42
N GLN A 78 6.55 -6.14 3.07
CA GLN A 78 7.24 -7.36 2.63
C GLN A 78 8.37 -7.64 3.61
N SER A 79 8.30 -8.77 4.32
CA SER A 79 9.45 -9.25 5.09
C SER A 79 10.48 -9.83 4.12
N ILE A 80 11.67 -9.24 4.12
CA ILE A 80 12.85 -9.79 3.45
C ILE A 80 13.55 -10.67 4.49
N THR A 81 12.95 -11.82 4.76
CA THR A 81 13.65 -12.93 5.41
C THR A 81 14.66 -13.42 4.39
N GLN A 82 15.91 -12.95 4.51
CA GLN A 82 17.08 -13.24 3.67
C GLN A 82 16.88 -14.38 2.66
N ASP A 83 16.35 -14.03 1.49
CA ASP A 83 16.63 -14.72 0.24
C ASP A 83 16.21 -13.85 -0.95
N ASN A 84 17.07 -13.86 -1.95
CA ASN A 84 17.01 -13.13 -3.21
C ASN A 84 15.70 -13.38 -3.99
N LYS A 85 14.62 -12.67 -3.66
CA LYS A 85 13.45 -12.61 -4.55
C LYS A 85 13.83 -11.74 -5.75
N ASP A 86 13.88 -12.34 -6.93
CA ASP A 86 14.27 -11.71 -8.20
C ASP A 86 13.11 -10.96 -8.87
N TYR A 87 12.16 -10.48 -8.06
CA TYR A 87 10.96 -9.77 -8.47
C TYR A 87 10.62 -8.66 -7.46
N THR A 88 10.02 -7.59 -7.96
CA THR A 88 9.60 -6.46 -7.12
C THR A 88 8.32 -6.79 -6.35
N LEU A 89 7.28 -7.18 -7.08
CA LEU A 89 6.00 -7.62 -6.54
C LEU A 89 5.69 -9.03 -7.00
N SER A 90 5.12 -9.83 -6.11
CA SER A 90 4.54 -11.13 -6.46
C SER A 90 3.22 -10.99 -7.22
N ASN A 91 2.82 -12.03 -7.94
CA ASN A 91 1.57 -12.06 -8.69
C ASN A 91 0.33 -11.77 -7.82
N ARG A 92 0.32 -12.24 -6.56
CA ARG A 92 -0.73 -11.93 -5.58
C ARG A 92 -0.77 -10.45 -5.22
N GLU A 93 0.40 -9.83 -5.04
CA GLU A 93 0.50 -8.40 -4.74
C GLU A 93 0.11 -7.53 -5.93
N VAL A 94 0.49 -7.92 -7.16
CA VAL A 94 0.05 -7.25 -8.39
C VAL A 94 -1.46 -7.32 -8.53
N LEU A 95 -2.08 -8.49 -8.29
CA LEU A 95 -3.54 -8.61 -8.34
C LEU A 95 -4.23 -7.73 -7.31
N GLN A 96 -3.77 -7.76 -6.06
CA GLN A 96 -4.34 -6.94 -4.99
C GLN A 96 -4.16 -5.44 -5.28
N ALA A 97 -3.01 -5.05 -5.83
CA ALA A 97 -2.75 -3.67 -6.26
C ALA A 97 -3.69 -3.24 -7.39
N ALA A 98 -3.85 -4.10 -8.39
CA ALA A 98 -4.72 -3.85 -9.54
C ALA A 98 -6.20 -3.76 -9.12
N GLU A 99 -6.65 -4.63 -8.20
CA GLU A 99 -8.00 -4.60 -7.64
C GLU A 99 -8.28 -3.28 -6.92
N LEU A 100 -7.44 -2.90 -5.95
CA LEU A 100 -7.65 -1.68 -5.16
C LEU A 100 -7.55 -0.41 -6.01
N HIS A 101 -6.61 -0.36 -6.97
CA HIS A 101 -6.49 0.76 -7.89
C HIS A 101 -7.70 0.81 -8.84
N ALA A 102 -8.14 -0.33 -9.40
CA ALA A 102 -9.31 -0.38 -10.26
C ALA A 102 -10.60 0.05 -9.55
N GLU A 103 -10.79 -0.36 -8.30
CA GLU A 103 -11.91 0.04 -7.42
C GLU A 103 -11.93 1.55 -7.14
N SER A 104 -10.75 2.16 -6.97
CA SER A 104 -10.65 3.59 -6.64
C SER A 104 -11.21 4.51 -7.73
N GLY A 105 -11.14 4.09 -9.00
CA GLY A 105 -11.47 4.92 -10.15
C GLY A 105 -10.53 6.13 -10.34
N LEU A 106 -9.43 6.21 -9.58
CA LEU A 106 -8.50 7.33 -9.62
C LEU A 106 -7.41 7.12 -10.66
N LYS A 107 -7.05 8.21 -11.35
CA LYS A 107 -5.88 8.23 -12.22
C LYS A 107 -4.61 8.23 -11.38
N GLU A 108 -4.54 9.07 -10.35
CA GLU A 108 -3.42 9.14 -9.41
C GLU A 108 -3.67 8.19 -8.23
N TRP A 109 -2.94 7.08 -8.20
CA TRP A 109 -3.04 6.05 -7.16
C TRP A 109 -1.65 5.52 -6.83
N VAL A 110 -1.33 5.44 -5.54
CA VAL A 110 -0.01 4.99 -5.09
C VAL A 110 -0.09 3.66 -4.36
N THR A 111 0.78 2.74 -4.75
CA THR A 111 1.07 1.48 -4.10
C THR A 111 2.42 1.60 -3.41
N ALA A 112 2.42 1.74 -2.08
CA ALA A 112 3.65 1.81 -1.30
C ALA A 112 4.04 0.42 -0.76
N VAL A 113 5.32 0.09 -0.83
CA VAL A 113 5.88 -1.18 -0.37
C VAL A 113 6.92 -0.87 0.70
N VAL A 114 6.74 -1.46 1.87
CA VAL A 114 7.67 -1.36 2.99
C VAL A 114 8.44 -2.67 3.09
N LYS A 115 9.68 -2.64 2.64
CA LYS A 115 10.62 -3.76 2.69
C LYS A 115 11.33 -3.74 4.04
N LEU A 116 11.13 -4.79 4.83
CA LEU A 116 11.75 -4.96 6.15
C LEU A 116 12.87 -6.00 6.01
N ASP A 117 14.13 -5.56 6.14
CA ASP A 117 15.29 -6.46 6.19
C ASP A 117 15.71 -6.66 7.65
N VAL A 118 15.74 -7.91 8.10
CA VAL A 118 16.13 -8.24 9.48
C VAL A 118 17.57 -8.74 9.45
N ASN A 119 18.48 -7.89 9.93
CA ASN A 119 19.90 -8.17 10.00
C ASN A 119 20.20 -9.28 11.03
N GLU A 120 21.31 -10.00 10.84
CA GLU A 120 21.75 -11.11 11.71
C GLU A 120 21.95 -10.68 13.18
N ASP A 121 22.29 -9.41 13.41
CA ASP A 121 22.43 -8.80 14.74
C ASP A 121 21.08 -8.45 15.41
N GLY A 122 19.97 -8.73 14.75
CA GLY A 122 18.61 -8.43 15.21
C GLY A 122 18.18 -6.98 15.04
N GLY A 123 18.95 -6.18 14.30
CA GLY A 123 18.50 -4.89 13.76
C GLY A 123 17.55 -5.07 12.58
N ALA A 124 16.72 -4.07 12.29
CA ALA A 124 15.84 -4.09 11.13
C ALA A 124 16.03 -2.82 10.31
N ASP A 125 16.39 -2.96 9.04
CA ASP A 125 16.44 -1.88 8.07
C ASP A 125 15.12 -1.81 7.32
N VAL A 126 14.63 -0.59 7.11
CA VAL A 126 13.33 -0.34 6.46
C VAL A 126 13.58 0.41 5.17
N HIS A 127 13.17 -0.19 4.05
CA HIS A 127 13.24 0.41 2.73
C HIS A 127 11.82 0.68 2.20
N PHE A 128 11.63 1.85 1.58
CA PHE A 128 10.35 2.26 1.00
C PHE A 128 10.49 2.31 -0.51
N GLU A 129 9.59 1.62 -1.19
CA GLU A 129 9.38 1.73 -2.64
C GLU A 129 7.95 2.16 -2.90
N ALA A 130 7.73 2.83 -4.02
CA ALA A 130 6.40 3.25 -4.42
C ALA A 130 6.20 3.04 -5.91
N PHE A 131 5.01 2.54 -6.24
CA PHE A 131 4.62 2.19 -7.58
C PHE A 131 3.21 2.66 -7.86
N GLN A 132 2.90 2.83 -9.13
CA GLN A 132 1.55 2.90 -9.65
C GLN A 132 1.38 1.74 -10.63
N MET A 133 0.23 1.07 -10.59
CA MET A 133 -0.07 0.06 -11.60
C MET A 133 -0.24 0.75 -12.95
N SER A 134 0.35 0.17 -14.00
CA SER A 134 0.25 0.73 -15.36
C SER A 134 -1.21 0.75 -15.84
N ASP A 135 -1.55 1.70 -16.70
CA ASP A 135 -2.90 1.77 -17.30
C ASP A 135 -3.29 0.46 -18.00
N MET A 136 -2.30 -0.24 -18.57
CA MET A 136 -2.49 -1.56 -19.16
C MET A 136 -2.86 -2.61 -18.12
N CYS A 137 -2.19 -2.64 -16.97
CA CYS A 137 -2.52 -3.53 -15.85
C CYS A 137 -3.98 -3.34 -15.42
N ILE A 138 -4.38 -2.09 -15.17
CA ILE A 138 -5.74 -1.75 -14.73
C ILE A 138 -6.78 -2.12 -15.78
N ARG A 139 -6.47 -1.90 -17.06
CA ARG A 139 -7.35 -2.29 -18.17
C ARG A 139 -7.53 -3.81 -18.23
N LEU A 140 -6.43 -4.57 -18.23
CA LEU A 140 -6.47 -6.04 -18.28
C LEU A 140 -7.23 -6.62 -17.08
N PHE A 141 -7.04 -6.03 -15.89
CA PHE A 141 -7.79 -6.41 -14.70
C PHE A 141 -9.29 -6.15 -14.84
N LYS A 142 -9.69 -4.94 -15.25
CA LYS A 142 -11.11 -4.57 -15.45
C LYS A 142 -11.81 -5.40 -16.53
N GLU A 143 -11.08 -5.81 -17.56
CA GLU A 143 -11.60 -6.69 -18.61
C GLU A 143 -11.63 -8.18 -18.17
N GLY A 144 -11.15 -8.51 -16.97
CA GLY A 144 -11.14 -9.86 -16.43
C GLY A 144 -10.14 -10.80 -17.09
N TRP A 145 -9.01 -10.27 -17.59
CA TRP A 145 -8.00 -11.07 -18.28
C TRP A 145 -7.04 -11.76 -17.32
N PHE A 146 -6.88 -11.28 -16.10
CA PHE A 146 -6.05 -11.94 -15.10
C PHE A 146 -6.67 -13.26 -14.62
N GLU A 147 -5.81 -14.25 -14.40
CA GLU A 147 -6.14 -15.39 -13.54
C GLU A 147 -6.06 -14.95 -12.09
N THR A 148 -7.18 -15.10 -11.38
CA THR A 148 -7.33 -14.65 -9.98
C THR A 148 -7.09 -15.79 -8.99
N GLU A 149 -7.26 -17.04 -9.45
CA GLU A 149 -6.98 -18.23 -8.66
C GLU A 149 -5.52 -18.67 -8.84
N ILE A 150 -4.62 -18.06 -8.08
CA ILE A 150 -3.19 -18.36 -8.14
C ILE A 150 -2.89 -19.65 -7.37
N ARG A 151 -2.42 -20.67 -8.10
CA ARG A 151 -1.99 -21.96 -7.54
C ARG A 151 -0.78 -21.79 -6.62
N GLU A 152 -0.58 -22.73 -5.70
CA GLU A 152 0.56 -22.69 -4.76
C GLU A 152 1.92 -22.88 -5.45
N ASP A 153 1.94 -23.60 -6.58
CA ASP A 153 3.13 -23.88 -7.39
C ASP A 153 3.40 -22.87 -8.50
N ALA A 154 2.57 -21.83 -8.62
CA ALA A 154 2.73 -20.79 -9.62
C ALA A 154 3.97 -19.92 -9.32
N ASP A 155 4.71 -19.56 -10.37
CA ASP A 155 5.85 -18.66 -10.24
C ASP A 155 5.37 -17.28 -9.74
N PRO A 156 5.80 -16.81 -8.54
CA PRO A 156 5.38 -15.53 -8.00
C PRO A 156 5.78 -14.34 -8.87
N LYS A 157 6.80 -14.47 -9.72
CA LYS A 157 7.27 -13.41 -10.63
C LYS A 157 6.35 -13.16 -11.82
N LEU A 158 5.48 -14.13 -12.14
CA LEU A 158 4.67 -14.12 -13.35
C LEU A 158 3.19 -14.00 -13.00
N SER A 159 2.53 -13.04 -13.64
CA SER A 159 1.07 -12.95 -13.66
C SER A 159 0.53 -13.77 -14.83
N ILE A 160 -0.48 -14.60 -14.54
CA ILE A 160 -1.09 -15.49 -15.52
C ILE A 160 -2.34 -14.83 -16.12
N MET A 161 -2.45 -14.87 -17.44
CA MET A 161 -3.56 -14.33 -18.23
C MET A 161 -4.46 -15.45 -18.75
N LYS A 162 -5.78 -15.23 -18.70
CA LYS A 162 -6.82 -16.09 -19.28
C LYS A 162 -6.81 -16.11 -20.81
N LYS A 163 -6.29 -15.04 -21.42
CA LYS A 163 -6.18 -14.83 -22.87
C LYS A 163 -4.74 -14.51 -23.25
N ASP A 164 -4.41 -14.72 -24.52
CA ASP A 164 -3.10 -14.36 -25.05
C ASP A 164 -2.95 -12.83 -25.06
N VAL A 165 -1.82 -12.34 -24.56
CA VAL A 165 -1.41 -10.95 -24.60
C VAL A 165 -0.10 -10.81 -25.38
N VAL A 166 0.05 -9.71 -26.12
CA VAL A 166 1.26 -9.47 -26.91
C VAL A 166 2.28 -8.73 -26.05
N VAL A 167 3.41 -9.38 -25.76
CA VAL A 167 4.57 -8.76 -25.10
C VAL A 167 5.78 -8.90 -26.01
N GLY A 168 6.40 -7.78 -26.40
CA GLY A 168 7.59 -7.80 -27.25
C GLY A 168 7.40 -8.51 -28.60
N SER A 169 6.21 -8.37 -29.21
CA SER A 169 5.80 -9.05 -30.45
C SER A 169 5.60 -10.57 -30.36
N LYS A 170 5.44 -11.11 -29.14
CA LYS A 170 5.09 -12.51 -28.90
C LYS A 170 3.78 -12.61 -28.13
N ASP A 171 2.94 -13.56 -28.51
CA ASP A 171 1.76 -13.94 -27.76
C ASP A 171 2.18 -14.79 -26.56
N VAL A 172 1.84 -14.33 -25.35
CA VAL A 172 2.16 -15.01 -24.09
C VAL A 172 0.93 -15.02 -23.17
N LYS A 173 0.89 -15.98 -22.25
CA LYS A 173 -0.08 -16.01 -21.15
C LYS A 173 0.53 -15.75 -19.80
N GLU A 174 1.86 -15.76 -19.72
CA GLU A 174 2.61 -15.46 -18.51
C GLU A 174 3.37 -14.17 -18.77
N VAL A 175 3.12 -13.17 -17.94
CA VAL A 175 3.69 -11.83 -18.06
C VAL A 175 4.50 -11.55 -16.82
N ASP A 176 5.74 -11.08 -17.01
CA ASP A 176 6.59 -10.63 -15.90
C ASP A 176 5.91 -9.45 -15.18
N ASN A 177 5.82 -9.54 -13.85
CA ASN A 177 5.12 -8.56 -13.03
C ASN A 177 5.69 -7.15 -13.17
N ASP A 178 6.99 -7.01 -13.45
CA ASP A 178 7.64 -5.70 -13.59
C ASP A 178 7.07 -4.89 -14.78
N PHE A 179 6.45 -5.53 -15.79
CA PHE A 179 5.74 -4.81 -16.86
C PHE A 179 4.50 -4.04 -16.37
N PHE A 180 3.97 -4.38 -15.21
CA PHE A 180 2.80 -3.72 -14.64
C PHE A 180 3.16 -2.59 -13.69
N LEU A 181 4.44 -2.44 -13.32
CA LEU A 181 4.88 -1.50 -12.31
C LEU A 181 5.42 -0.22 -12.95
N VAL A 182 4.87 0.92 -12.56
CA VAL A 182 5.41 2.23 -12.87
C VAL A 182 6.01 2.81 -11.60
N VAL A 183 7.33 3.04 -11.58
CA VAL A 183 8.02 3.58 -10.40
C VAL A 183 7.53 4.99 -10.11
N VAL A 184 7.16 5.24 -8.86
CA VAL A 184 6.72 6.54 -8.36
C VAL A 184 7.79 7.08 -7.42
N LYS A 185 8.26 8.30 -7.68
CA LYS A 185 9.30 8.91 -6.86
C LYS A 185 8.72 9.40 -5.54
N ILE A 186 9.35 8.98 -4.45
CA ILE A 186 9.08 9.49 -3.11
C ILE A 186 9.82 10.82 -2.96
N LEU A 187 9.07 11.92 -2.89
CA LEU A 187 9.60 13.27 -2.77
C LEU A 187 10.12 13.57 -1.37
N ASP A 188 9.32 13.18 -0.38
CA ASP A 188 9.61 13.36 1.02
C ASP A 188 8.87 12.29 1.81
N HIS A 189 9.52 11.78 2.84
CA HIS A 189 8.93 10.88 3.82
C HIS A 189 9.26 11.44 5.20
N VAL A 190 8.32 12.16 5.79
CA VAL A 190 8.45 12.53 7.20
C VAL A 190 7.78 11.42 7.99
N SER A 191 8.58 10.50 8.51
CA SER A 191 8.08 9.59 9.53
C SER A 191 7.73 10.44 10.75
N ALA A 192 6.45 10.47 11.12
CA ALA A 192 5.99 11.10 12.36
C ALA A 192 6.54 10.40 13.63
N LEU A 193 7.55 9.53 13.51
CA LEU A 193 8.36 9.03 14.62
C LEU A 193 9.29 10.08 15.23
N GLN A 194 9.41 11.27 14.63
CA GLN A 194 10.26 12.36 15.14
C GLN A 194 9.51 13.61 15.62
N ARG A 195 8.17 13.66 15.50
CA ARG A 195 7.36 14.51 16.38
C ARG A 195 7.07 13.68 17.61
N GLU A 196 7.56 14.16 18.74
CA GLU A 196 7.48 13.57 20.07
C GLU A 196 6.23 12.71 20.27
N LEU A 197 6.43 11.56 20.93
CA LEU A 197 5.41 10.88 21.71
C LEU A 197 4.85 11.85 22.78
N GLY A 198 4.04 12.78 22.33
CA GLY A 198 3.14 13.59 23.11
C GLY A 198 1.74 13.25 22.62
N TYR A 199 0.97 12.58 23.48
CA TYR A 199 -0.47 12.76 23.44
C TYR A 199 -0.74 14.27 23.41
N GLY A 200 -1.21 14.80 22.28
CA GLY A 200 -1.83 16.12 22.21
C GLY A 200 -1.36 17.06 21.11
N SER A 201 -2.36 17.75 20.56
CA SER A 201 -2.29 19.06 19.89
C SER A 201 -2.32 19.06 18.37
N ILE A 202 -3.46 18.66 17.81
CA ILE A 202 -4.01 19.29 16.61
C ILE A 202 -4.72 20.57 17.07
N PHE A 203 -4.01 21.69 17.23
CA PHE A 203 -4.63 23.03 17.30
C PHE A 203 -3.62 24.10 16.80
N GLY A 204 -3.92 24.70 15.64
CA GLY A 204 -3.53 26.07 15.34
C GLY A 204 -4.53 27.06 15.97
N PRO A 205 -4.16 28.33 16.17
CA PRO A 205 -4.87 29.22 17.07
C PRO A 205 -6.20 29.69 16.47
N GLY A 206 -7.28 29.45 17.21
CA GLY A 206 -8.56 30.14 17.01
C GLY A 206 -9.60 29.33 16.25
N HIS A 207 -10.15 28.30 16.88
CA HIS A 207 -11.61 28.09 16.97
C HIS A 207 -11.84 26.87 17.89
N ASP A 208 -12.37 27.14 19.09
CA ASP A 208 -12.74 26.13 20.06
C ASP A 208 -13.91 25.29 19.54
N ILE A 209 -13.61 24.11 19.00
CA ILE A 209 -14.58 23.03 18.84
C ILE A 209 -13.92 21.75 19.39
N LEU A 210 -14.24 21.46 20.65
CA LEU A 210 -13.80 20.26 21.36
C LEU A 210 -14.66 19.09 20.90
N LEU A 211 -14.16 18.28 19.96
CA LEU A 211 -14.83 17.05 19.51
C LEU A 211 -13.98 15.79 19.80
N PRO A 212 -14.64 14.63 20.04
CA PRO A 212 -14.07 13.42 20.66
C PRO A 212 -13.23 12.56 19.70
N THR A 213 -12.42 13.18 18.84
CA THR A 213 -11.72 12.53 17.72
C THR A 213 -10.62 11.54 18.15
N TYR A 214 -10.00 11.76 19.31
CA TYR A 214 -8.89 10.92 19.80
C TYR A 214 -9.30 9.50 20.20
N SER A 215 -10.55 9.28 20.64
CA SER A 215 -11.05 7.93 20.96
C SER A 215 -11.37 7.12 19.69
N LEU A 216 -11.68 7.80 18.58
CA LEU A 216 -12.07 7.16 17.32
C LEU A 216 -10.84 6.70 16.53
N ALA A 217 -9.79 7.51 16.43
CA ALA A 217 -8.58 7.15 15.68
C ALA A 217 -7.89 5.85 16.18
N ARG A 218 -7.95 5.58 17.49
CA ARG A 218 -7.44 4.34 18.09
C ARG A 218 -8.40 3.15 17.91
N ALA A 219 -9.70 3.42 17.74
CA ALA A 219 -10.69 2.40 17.40
C ALA A 219 -10.52 1.90 15.96
N TYR A 220 -10.11 2.80 15.04
CA TYR A 220 -9.98 2.52 13.60
C TYR A 220 -8.54 2.26 13.13
N ARG A 221 -7.57 1.96 14.01
CA ARG A 221 -6.18 1.64 13.61
C ARG A 221 -5.55 2.64 12.61
N ILE A 222 -5.68 3.94 12.91
CA ILE A 222 -5.17 5.01 12.04
C ILE A 222 -3.73 5.37 12.44
N SER A 223 -2.79 5.27 11.50
CA SER A 223 -1.40 5.74 11.63
C SER A 223 -1.20 7.04 10.85
N THR A 224 -0.44 8.01 11.38
CA THR A 224 -0.15 9.27 10.68
C THR A 224 1.19 9.17 9.96
N CYS A 225 1.20 9.47 8.66
CA CYS A 225 2.39 9.45 7.83
C CYS A 225 2.22 10.44 6.68
N SER A 226 3.22 11.29 6.42
CA SER A 226 3.24 12.14 5.24
C SER A 226 4.21 11.59 4.20
N LEU A 227 3.65 10.97 3.17
CA LEU A 227 4.36 10.52 1.98
C LEU A 227 3.93 11.39 0.80
N SER A 228 4.90 12.04 0.17
CA SER A 228 4.69 12.81 -1.05
C SER A 228 5.22 12.04 -2.25
N PHE A 229 4.43 11.96 -3.31
CA PHE A 229 4.77 11.25 -4.53
C PHE A 229 4.67 12.15 -5.77
N GLU A 230 5.66 12.12 -6.67
CA GLU A 230 5.58 12.77 -7.99
C GLU A 230 4.72 11.95 -8.97
N ASP A 231 3.99 12.64 -9.86
CA ASP A 231 3.26 12.02 -10.97
C ASP A 231 4.25 11.25 -11.89
N PRO A 232 4.06 9.93 -12.10
CA PRO A 232 4.92 9.15 -12.99
C PRO A 232 4.90 9.62 -14.46
N PHE A 233 3.89 10.37 -14.90
CA PHE A 233 3.77 10.84 -16.29
C PHE A 233 4.63 12.08 -16.62
N SER A 234 5.31 12.67 -15.64
CA SER A 234 6.22 13.81 -15.87
C SER A 234 7.54 13.43 -16.56
N VAL A 235 7.84 12.14 -16.75
CA VAL A 235 9.12 11.65 -17.30
C VAL A 235 9.04 11.00 -18.70
N TYR A 236 7.86 10.80 -19.28
CA TYR A 236 7.76 10.27 -20.66
C TYR A 236 6.69 10.97 -21.52
N VAL A 237 7.10 12.08 -22.15
CA VAL A 237 6.59 12.50 -23.46
C VAL A 237 7.78 12.79 -24.37
N ARG A 238 8.20 11.77 -25.13
CA ARG A 238 8.78 11.89 -26.47
C ARG A 238 8.42 10.65 -27.27
#